data_AF-A0A4V0H3J9-F1
#
_entry.id   AF-A0A4V0H3J9-F1
#
_cell.length_a   1.000
_cell.length_b   1.000
_cell.length_c   1.000
_cell.angle_alpha   90.00
_cell.angle_beta   90.00
_cell.angle_gamma   90.00
#
_symmetry.space_group_name_H-M   'P 1'
#
loop_
_entity.id
_entity.type
_entity.pdbx_description
1 polymer ?
#
loop_
_entity_poly.entity_id
_entity_poly.type
_entity_poly.pdbx_seq_one_letter_code
_entity_poly.pdbx_strand_id
1 'polypeptide(L)'
;MKLELDGINNAGWTFTSARMLQLKYLFEFINTKESTEYFNYKQLQSEVNNYYAELDGSRVRMFFPWLYYYGVLNDYEEIHTYNELFSELGKAFGIFLDIYIEVTSNSNQQYSKEQIAQVNSTFCSFINNFYYNLLNSEKSSIYKLVVKVLQELKYLTKEEFFVLTHSVKNKLDYNWIINTIEEMRLNSDNLEVKINNNQNAWGYIIPFLQQAGIVYNEKNTIYLIEE
;
A
#
# COMPACT_ATOMS: atom_id res chain seq x y z
N MET A 1 -22.22 16.55 19.77
CA MET A 1 -21.78 15.18 20.13
C MET A 1 -20.31 15.05 19.78
N LYS A 2 -19.53 14.26 20.52
CA LYS A 2 -18.12 14.03 20.22
C LYS A 2 -17.88 12.55 19.99
N LEU A 3 -17.31 12.20 18.83
CA LEU A 3 -16.94 10.84 18.47
C LEU A 3 -15.43 10.74 18.40
N GLU A 4 -14.85 9.78 19.14
CA GLU A 4 -13.42 9.54 19.16
C GLU A 4 -13.08 8.25 18.42
N LEU A 5 -12.28 8.37 17.36
CA LEU A 5 -11.91 7.27 16.47
C LEU A 5 -10.39 7.08 16.42
N ASP A 6 -9.96 5.93 15.91
CA ASP A 6 -8.54 5.58 15.76
C ASP A 6 -8.27 5.01 14.36
N GLY A 7 -7.11 5.31 13.81
CA GLY A 7 -6.56 4.58 12.67
C GLY A 7 -5.97 3.22 13.07
N ILE A 8 -5.71 2.37 12.07
CA ILE A 8 -5.01 1.10 12.26
C ILE A 8 -3.49 1.29 12.32
N ASN A 9 -2.82 0.48 13.14
CA ASN A 9 -1.36 0.40 13.19
C ASN A 9 -0.82 -0.29 11.93
N ASN A 10 0.36 0.14 11.47
CA ASN A 10 1.06 -0.42 10.30
C ASN A 10 0.07 -0.57 9.13
N ALA A 11 -0.37 0.56 8.57
CA ALA A 11 -1.30 0.60 7.45
C ALA A 11 -0.62 0.41 6.08
N GLY A 12 0.68 0.08 6.07
CA GLY A 12 1.49 -0.01 4.86
C GLY A 12 2.06 1.31 4.43
N TRP A 13 2.21 1.49 3.12
CA TRP A 13 2.69 2.73 2.50
C TRP A 13 2.13 2.87 1.09
N THR A 14 2.27 4.08 0.57
CA THR A 14 1.92 4.46 -0.80
C THR A 14 3.15 4.35 -1.71
N PHE A 15 2.94 3.94 -2.96
CA PHE A 15 3.99 3.89 -3.98
C PHE A 15 4.25 5.28 -4.58
N THR A 16 4.86 6.18 -3.79
CA THR A 16 5.32 7.49 -4.28
C THR A 16 6.60 7.33 -5.11
N SER A 17 6.99 8.34 -5.91
CA SER A 17 8.23 8.29 -6.69
C SER A 17 9.47 8.01 -5.83
N ALA A 18 9.56 8.61 -4.64
CA ALA A 18 10.64 8.34 -3.69
C ALA A 18 10.63 6.88 -3.19
N ARG A 19 9.45 6.29 -2.97
CA ARG A 19 9.32 4.89 -2.57
C ARG A 19 9.67 3.94 -3.72
N MET A 20 9.27 4.26 -4.93
CA MET A 20 9.63 3.50 -6.13
C MET A 20 11.16 3.49 -6.33
N LEU A 21 11.82 4.63 -6.13
CA LEU A 21 13.29 4.71 -6.20
C LEU A 21 13.98 3.86 -5.12
N GLN A 22 13.48 3.92 -3.88
CA GLN A 22 14.02 3.08 -2.80
C GLN A 22 13.80 1.59 -3.04
N LEU A 23 12.67 1.20 -3.62
CA LEU A 23 12.45 -0.19 -4.04
C LEU A 23 13.42 -0.59 -5.15
N LYS A 24 13.66 0.27 -6.14
CA LYS A 24 14.69 0.02 -7.17
C LYS A 24 16.06 -0.26 -6.54
N TYR A 25 16.51 0.59 -5.62
CA TYR A 25 17.78 0.39 -4.92
C TYR A 25 17.83 -0.90 -4.10
N LEU A 26 16.70 -1.30 -3.49
CA LEU A 26 16.63 -2.56 -2.76
C LEU A 26 16.78 -3.77 -3.71
N PHE A 27 16.11 -3.74 -4.86
CA PHE A 27 16.21 -4.78 -5.87
C PHE A 27 17.61 -4.84 -6.49
N GLU A 28 18.22 -3.69 -6.80
CA GLU A 28 19.61 -3.60 -7.28
C GLU A 28 20.57 -4.21 -6.26
N PHE A 29 20.45 -3.83 -4.98
CA PHE A 29 21.28 -4.40 -3.91
C PHE A 29 21.14 -5.92 -3.85
N ILE A 30 19.92 -6.44 -3.85
CA ILE A 30 19.68 -7.89 -3.81
C ILE A 30 20.28 -8.59 -5.04
N ASN A 31 20.18 -7.99 -6.22
CA ASN A 31 20.75 -8.54 -7.45
C ASN A 31 22.29 -8.53 -7.49
N THR A 32 22.96 -7.80 -6.59
CA THR A 32 24.42 -7.88 -6.43
C THR A 32 24.88 -9.14 -5.68
N LYS A 33 23.95 -9.86 -5.05
CA LYS A 33 24.23 -11.05 -4.24
C LYS A 33 24.35 -12.28 -5.11
N GLU A 34 25.22 -13.21 -4.70
CA GLU A 34 25.36 -14.48 -5.39
C GLU A 34 24.07 -15.29 -5.22
N SER A 35 23.57 -15.88 -6.30
CA SER A 35 22.28 -16.60 -6.30
C SER A 35 22.20 -17.73 -5.25
N THR A 36 23.34 -18.34 -4.91
CA THR A 36 23.48 -19.42 -3.92
C THR A 36 23.91 -18.92 -2.54
N GLU A 37 24.12 -17.62 -2.35
CA GLU A 37 24.43 -17.03 -1.05
C GLU A 37 23.23 -17.20 -0.11
N TYR A 38 23.51 -17.56 1.14
CA TYR A 38 22.47 -17.72 2.15
C TYR A 38 21.80 -16.38 2.46
N PHE A 39 20.48 -16.36 2.38
CA PHE A 39 19.72 -15.16 2.73
C PHE A 39 19.69 -14.98 4.24
N ASN A 40 19.96 -13.75 4.69
CA ASN A 40 19.80 -13.37 6.08
C ASN A 40 19.23 -11.96 6.19
N TYR A 41 17.98 -11.89 6.64
CA TYR A 41 17.25 -10.63 6.73
C TYR A 41 17.92 -9.58 7.63
N LYS A 42 18.58 -9.98 8.73
CA LYS A 42 19.29 -9.04 9.62
C LYS A 42 20.57 -8.52 8.98
N GLN A 43 21.31 -9.38 8.28
CA GLN A 43 22.50 -8.96 7.54
C GLN A 43 22.12 -8.00 6.41
N LEU A 44 21.10 -8.32 5.63
CA LEU A 44 20.58 -7.43 4.58
C LEU A 44 20.24 -6.03 5.12
N GLN A 45 19.54 -5.95 6.26
CA GLN A 45 19.21 -4.67 6.90
C GLN A 45 20.45 -3.85 7.29
N SER A 46 21.55 -4.52 7.67
CA SER A 46 22.78 -3.86 8.07
C SER A 46 23.63 -3.41 6.87
N GLU A 47 23.68 -4.23 5.83
CA GLU A 47 24.54 -4.01 4.67
C GLU A 47 24.00 -2.95 3.73
N VAL A 48 22.67 -2.86 3.59
CA VAL A 48 22.02 -1.91 2.69
C VAL A 48 22.39 -0.45 2.99
N ASN A 49 22.66 -0.14 4.26
CA ASN A 49 23.03 1.21 4.72
C ASN A 49 24.33 1.71 4.08
N ASN A 50 25.17 0.80 3.57
CA ASN A 50 26.46 1.14 2.97
C ASN A 50 26.38 1.34 1.45
N TYR A 51 25.24 1.04 0.82
CA TYR A 51 25.09 1.04 -0.64
C TYR A 51 24.37 2.30 -1.16
N TYR A 52 23.27 2.70 -0.51
CA TYR A 52 22.47 3.85 -0.96
C TYR A 52 22.04 4.71 0.23
N ALA A 53 22.27 6.03 0.17
CA ALA A 53 21.94 6.94 1.27
C ALA A 53 20.43 7.03 1.53
N GLU A 54 19.62 6.82 0.49
CA GLU A 54 18.16 6.90 0.53
C GLU A 54 17.50 5.60 1.01
N LEU A 55 18.26 4.51 1.16
CA LEU A 55 17.76 3.19 1.57
C LEU A 55 18.50 2.70 2.81
N ASP A 56 17.78 2.61 3.92
CA ASP A 56 18.31 2.15 5.21
C ASP A 56 17.58 0.91 5.73
N GLY A 57 18.13 0.28 6.77
CA GLY A 57 17.54 -0.87 7.45
C GLY A 57 16.13 -0.60 8.03
N SER A 58 15.79 0.65 8.33
CA SER A 58 14.43 1.03 8.76
C SER A 58 13.44 0.95 7.59
N ARG A 59 13.85 1.38 6.38
CA ARG A 59 13.07 1.23 5.15
C ARG A 59 12.90 -0.24 4.78
N VAL A 60 13.96 -1.03 4.88
CA VAL A 60 13.89 -2.48 4.68
C VAL A 60 12.88 -3.13 5.63
N ARG A 61 12.93 -2.80 6.93
CA ARG A 61 11.97 -3.31 7.93
C ARG A 61 10.53 -2.94 7.64
N MET A 62 10.33 -1.78 7.03
CA MET A 62 9.02 -1.36 6.56
C MET A 62 8.62 -2.20 5.33
N PHE A 63 9.49 -2.27 4.32
CA PHE A 63 9.22 -2.89 3.01
C PHE A 63 8.93 -4.39 3.04
N PHE A 64 9.78 -5.18 3.70
CA PHE A 64 9.74 -6.64 3.57
C PHE A 64 8.38 -7.25 3.94
N PRO A 65 7.77 -6.91 5.09
CA PRO A 65 6.47 -7.47 5.45
C PRO A 65 5.38 -7.26 4.40
N TRP A 66 5.32 -6.06 3.77
CA TRP A 66 4.29 -5.86 2.75
C TRP A 66 4.68 -6.33 1.37
N LEU A 67 5.96 -6.34 1.00
CA LEU A 67 6.37 -6.99 -0.23
C LEU A 67 6.00 -8.48 -0.18
N TYR A 68 6.06 -9.12 0.99
CA TYR A 68 5.49 -10.45 1.21
C TYR A 68 3.96 -10.46 1.01
N TYR A 69 3.21 -9.59 1.69
CA TYR A 69 1.74 -9.54 1.51
C TYR A 69 1.27 -9.20 0.09
N TYR A 70 2.08 -8.44 -0.66
CA TYR A 70 1.83 -8.11 -2.06
C TYR A 70 2.20 -9.24 -3.01
N GLY A 71 2.79 -10.33 -2.51
CA GLY A 71 3.25 -11.46 -3.30
C GLY A 71 4.50 -11.16 -4.14
N VAL A 72 5.27 -10.13 -3.79
CA VAL A 72 6.56 -9.79 -4.42
C VAL A 72 7.67 -10.68 -3.86
N LEU A 73 7.67 -10.92 -2.55
CA LEU A 73 8.59 -11.85 -1.90
C LEU A 73 7.88 -13.19 -1.68
N ASN A 74 8.64 -14.28 -1.75
CA ASN A 74 8.25 -15.54 -1.12
C ASN A 74 8.42 -15.40 0.41
N ASP A 75 8.17 -16.46 1.18
CA ASP A 75 8.33 -16.44 2.65
C ASP A 75 9.79 -16.23 3.05
N TYR A 76 10.16 -14.98 3.30
CA TYR A 76 11.54 -14.58 3.59
C TYR A 76 12.01 -15.02 4.98
N GLU A 77 11.14 -15.58 5.83
CA GLU A 77 11.55 -16.18 7.10
C GLU A 77 12.05 -17.61 6.91
N GLU A 78 11.55 -18.31 5.88
CA GLU A 78 11.91 -19.71 5.56
C GLU A 78 12.91 -19.83 4.40
N ILE A 79 13.16 -18.76 3.64
CA ILE A 79 14.08 -18.75 2.50
C ILE A 79 15.53 -19.06 2.92
N HIS A 80 16.18 -19.94 2.15
CA HIS A 80 17.56 -20.30 2.37
C HIS A 80 18.52 -19.46 1.55
N THR A 81 18.18 -19.11 0.30
CA THR A 81 19.10 -18.43 -0.62
C THR A 81 18.49 -17.21 -1.31
N TYR A 82 19.33 -16.28 -1.77
CA TYR A 82 18.86 -15.07 -2.45
C TYR A 82 18.07 -15.35 -3.75
N ASN A 83 18.32 -16.44 -4.47
CA ASN A 83 17.55 -16.76 -5.68
C ASN A 83 16.07 -17.08 -5.41
N GLU A 84 15.76 -17.56 -4.20
CA GLU A 84 14.42 -17.96 -3.78
C GLU A 84 13.63 -16.78 -3.21
N LEU A 85 14.28 -15.62 -3.02
CA LEU A 85 13.71 -14.48 -2.34
C LEU A 85 12.47 -13.91 -3.03
N PHE A 86 12.55 -13.74 -4.35
CA PHE A 86 11.48 -13.13 -5.14
C PHE A 86 10.58 -14.18 -5.78
N SER A 87 9.28 -13.92 -5.74
CA SER A 87 8.31 -14.62 -6.59
C SER A 87 8.50 -14.22 -8.07
N GLU A 88 7.83 -14.91 -8.98
CA GLU A 88 7.83 -14.50 -10.40
C GLU A 88 7.23 -13.09 -10.61
N LEU A 89 6.20 -12.74 -9.85
CA LEU A 89 5.65 -11.38 -9.82
C LEU A 89 6.69 -10.38 -9.33
N GLY A 90 7.44 -10.73 -8.30
CA GLY A 90 8.50 -9.88 -7.76
C GLY A 90 9.64 -9.65 -8.74
N LYS A 91 10.11 -10.70 -9.41
CA LYS A 91 11.15 -10.60 -10.45
C LYS A 91 10.69 -9.67 -11.58
N ALA A 92 9.46 -9.85 -12.07
CA ALA A 92 8.89 -9.00 -13.11
C ALA A 92 8.76 -7.54 -12.65
N PHE A 93 8.32 -7.32 -11.41
CA PHE A 93 8.23 -5.98 -10.82
C PHE A 93 9.61 -5.32 -10.69
N GLY A 94 10.63 -6.07 -10.29
CA GLY A 94 12.02 -5.61 -10.21
C GLY A 94 12.53 -5.06 -11.54
N ILE A 95 12.33 -5.80 -12.63
CA ILE A 95 12.68 -5.36 -13.99
C ILE A 95 11.88 -4.12 -14.38
N PHE A 96 10.60 -4.07 -14.04
CA PHE A 96 9.74 -2.94 -14.34
C PHE A 96 10.15 -1.65 -13.63
N LEU A 97 10.72 -1.73 -12.41
CA LEU A 97 11.14 -0.55 -11.65
C LEU A 97 12.14 0.31 -12.41
N ASP A 98 13.07 -0.30 -13.15
CA ASP A 98 14.05 0.42 -13.96
C ASP A 98 13.36 1.24 -15.06
N ILE A 99 12.43 0.60 -15.78
CA ILE A 99 11.64 1.23 -16.84
C ILE A 99 10.78 2.36 -16.27
N TYR A 100 10.10 2.10 -15.15
CA TYR A 100 9.22 3.07 -14.52
C TYR A 100 9.98 4.33 -14.07
N ILE A 101 11.12 4.16 -13.39
CA ILE A 101 11.92 5.29 -12.89
C ILE A 101 12.49 6.11 -14.05
N GLU A 102 13.02 5.44 -15.07
CA GLU A 102 13.56 6.09 -16.27
C GLU A 102 12.49 6.94 -16.98
N VAL A 103 11.33 6.36 -17.27
CA VAL A 103 10.25 7.05 -17.99
C VAL A 103 9.63 8.17 -17.16
N THR A 104 9.39 7.96 -15.87
CA THR A 104 8.75 9.00 -15.02
C THR A 104 9.69 10.17 -14.73
N SER A 105 10.99 9.91 -14.54
CA SER A 105 12.00 10.96 -14.27
C SER A 105 12.29 11.82 -15.50
N ASN A 106 12.22 11.25 -16.71
CA ASN A 106 12.51 11.92 -17.98
C ASN A 106 11.25 12.22 -18.83
N SER A 107 10.07 12.16 -18.21
CA SER A 107 8.74 12.20 -18.85
C SER A 107 8.50 13.42 -19.76
N ASN A 108 9.15 14.56 -19.51
CA ASN A 108 8.95 15.78 -20.30
C ASN A 108 9.98 16.00 -21.41
N GLN A 109 10.94 15.08 -21.59
CA GLN A 109 12.10 15.31 -22.46
C GLN A 109 12.30 14.23 -23.53
N GLN A 110 11.95 12.98 -23.25
CA GLN A 110 12.37 11.84 -24.10
C GLN A 110 11.23 10.89 -24.50
N TYR A 111 10.12 10.88 -23.76
CA TYR A 111 9.06 9.91 -23.94
C TYR A 111 7.77 10.57 -24.41
N SER A 112 7.07 9.91 -25.33
CA SER A 112 5.74 10.33 -25.79
C SER A 112 4.69 10.15 -24.69
N LYS A 113 3.57 10.88 -24.80
CA LYS A 113 2.43 10.73 -23.88
C LYS A 113 1.88 9.29 -23.87
N GLU A 114 1.91 8.62 -25.02
CA GLU A 114 1.45 7.23 -25.16
C GLU A 114 2.34 6.26 -24.40
N GLN A 115 3.67 6.41 -24.51
CA GLN A 115 4.63 5.59 -23.74
C GLN A 115 4.48 5.80 -22.23
N ILE A 116 4.32 7.06 -21.78
CA ILE A 116 4.11 7.37 -20.37
C ILE A 116 2.79 6.74 -19.88
N ALA A 117 1.72 6.81 -20.69
CA ALA A 117 0.44 6.20 -20.36
C ALA A 117 0.55 4.67 -20.26
N GLN A 118 1.31 4.01 -21.14
CA GLN A 118 1.55 2.56 -21.09
C GLN A 118 2.32 2.14 -19.83
N VAL A 119 3.36 2.88 -19.45
CA VAL A 119 4.11 2.62 -18.21
C VAL A 119 3.22 2.81 -16.99
N ASN A 120 2.40 3.86 -16.95
CA ASN A 120 1.45 4.08 -15.86
C ASN A 120 0.39 2.98 -15.79
N SER A 121 -0.12 2.51 -16.93
CA SER A 121 -1.07 1.39 -16.99
C SER A 121 -0.44 0.08 -16.49
N THR A 122 0.82 -0.17 -16.85
CA THR A 122 1.60 -1.32 -16.35
C THR A 122 1.81 -1.22 -14.84
N PHE A 123 2.15 -0.03 -14.32
CA PHE A 123 2.25 0.22 -12.89
C PHE A 123 0.93 -0.10 -12.16
N CYS A 124 -0.20 0.44 -12.62
CA CYS A 124 -1.50 0.16 -12.03
C CYS A 124 -1.82 -1.34 -12.06
N SER A 125 -1.44 -2.05 -13.12
CA SER A 125 -1.62 -3.51 -13.22
C SER A 125 -0.82 -4.27 -12.15
N PHE A 126 0.42 -3.87 -11.86
CA PHE A 126 1.19 -4.43 -10.74
C PHE A 126 0.51 -4.15 -9.39
N ILE A 127 0.12 -2.90 -9.14
CA ILE A 127 -0.53 -2.54 -7.85
C ILE A 127 -1.86 -3.26 -7.67
N ASN A 128 -2.62 -3.47 -8.74
CA ASN A 128 -3.85 -4.25 -8.73
C ASN A 128 -3.59 -5.74 -8.38
N ASN A 129 -2.53 -6.35 -8.93
CA ASN A 129 -2.09 -7.70 -8.51
C ASN A 129 -1.67 -7.73 -7.04
N PHE A 130 -0.96 -6.71 -6.56
CA PHE A 130 -0.59 -6.59 -5.14
C PHE A 130 -1.81 -6.51 -4.24
N TYR A 131 -2.85 -5.79 -4.67
CA TYR A 131 -4.13 -5.73 -3.96
C TYR A 131 -4.79 -7.11 -3.84
N TYR A 132 -4.87 -7.89 -4.92
CA TYR A 132 -5.45 -9.24 -4.85
C TYR A 132 -4.65 -10.20 -3.95
N ASN A 133 -3.32 -10.13 -3.98
CA ASN A 133 -2.48 -10.90 -3.04
C ASN A 133 -2.72 -10.48 -1.59
N LEU A 134 -2.81 -9.16 -1.35
CA LEU A 134 -3.11 -8.61 -0.02
C LEU A 134 -4.47 -9.05 0.51
N LEU A 135 -5.47 -9.25 -0.36
CA LEU A 135 -6.78 -9.76 0.04
C LEU A 135 -6.72 -11.20 0.61
N ASN A 136 -5.67 -11.95 0.30
CA ASN A 136 -5.45 -13.31 0.81
C ASN A 136 -4.59 -13.35 2.08
N SER A 137 -4.19 -12.20 2.64
CA SER A 137 -3.41 -12.11 3.88
C SER A 137 -4.24 -11.68 5.09
N GLU A 138 -3.63 -11.74 6.27
CA GLU A 138 -4.18 -11.25 7.53
C GLU A 138 -4.35 -9.72 7.56
N LYS A 139 -3.74 -8.99 6.61
CA LYS A 139 -3.92 -7.54 6.47
C LYS A 139 -5.15 -7.15 5.66
N SER A 140 -5.87 -8.12 5.08
CA SER A 140 -6.98 -7.90 4.15
C SER A 140 -8.21 -7.18 4.74
N SER A 141 -8.44 -7.28 6.06
CA SER A 141 -9.71 -6.89 6.69
C SER A 141 -10.17 -5.47 6.36
N ILE A 142 -9.28 -4.47 6.49
CA ILE A 142 -9.63 -3.07 6.22
C ILE A 142 -9.91 -2.83 4.73
N TYR A 143 -9.15 -3.48 3.84
CA TYR A 143 -9.27 -3.32 2.39
C TYR A 143 -10.60 -3.92 1.88
N LYS A 144 -10.98 -5.09 2.40
CA LYS A 144 -12.29 -5.71 2.13
C LYS A 144 -13.43 -4.87 2.68
N LEU A 145 -13.26 -4.31 3.88
CA LEU A 145 -14.29 -3.52 4.54
C LEU A 145 -14.56 -2.20 3.81
N VAL A 146 -13.53 -1.52 3.30
CA VAL A 146 -13.70 -0.31 2.48
C VAL A 146 -14.57 -0.61 1.26
N VAL A 147 -14.27 -1.67 0.51
CA VAL A 147 -15.07 -2.06 -0.67
C VAL A 147 -16.50 -2.38 -0.27
N LYS A 148 -16.68 -3.23 0.75
CA LYS A 148 -18.02 -3.65 1.21
C LYS A 148 -18.89 -2.45 1.61
N VAL A 149 -18.35 -1.52 2.39
CA VAL A 149 -19.10 -0.34 2.84
C VAL A 149 -19.38 0.61 1.67
N LEU A 150 -18.46 0.78 0.73
CA LEU A 150 -18.72 1.61 -0.46
C LEU A 150 -19.78 1.01 -1.39
N GLN A 151 -19.88 -0.32 -1.49
CA GLN A 151 -20.95 -0.97 -2.26
C GLN A 151 -22.34 -0.62 -1.71
N GLU A 152 -22.45 -0.55 -0.38
CA GLU A 152 -23.68 -0.25 0.35
C GLU A 152 -23.99 1.26 0.41
N LEU A 153 -23.03 2.06 0.87
CA LEU A 153 -23.21 3.49 1.18
C LEU A 153 -22.80 4.44 0.04
N LYS A 154 -22.27 3.90 -1.06
CA LYS A 154 -21.80 4.59 -2.28
C LYS A 154 -20.57 5.47 -2.14
N TYR A 155 -20.36 6.04 -0.96
CA TYR A 155 -19.20 6.87 -0.67
C TYR A 155 -18.80 6.76 0.80
N LEU A 156 -17.55 7.14 1.08
CA LEU A 156 -17.03 7.33 2.43
C LEU A 156 -16.26 8.65 2.51
N THR A 157 -16.57 9.49 3.48
CA THR A 157 -15.70 10.63 3.82
C THR A 157 -14.44 10.14 4.55
N LYS A 158 -13.43 11.00 4.66
CA LYS A 158 -12.23 10.72 5.46
C LYS A 158 -12.54 10.36 6.91
N GLU A 159 -13.50 11.02 7.52
CA GLU A 159 -13.90 10.75 8.91
C GLU A 159 -14.64 9.42 9.02
N GLU A 160 -15.53 9.13 8.07
CA GLU A 160 -16.24 7.84 8.00
C GLU A 160 -15.27 6.67 7.78
N PHE A 161 -14.20 6.85 7.00
CA PHE A 161 -13.14 5.84 6.89
C PHE A 161 -12.51 5.50 8.24
N PHE A 162 -12.39 6.46 9.16
CA PHE A 162 -11.85 6.16 10.48
C PHE A 162 -12.81 5.35 11.36
N VAL A 163 -14.11 5.29 11.03
CA VAL A 163 -15.05 4.34 11.65
C VAL A 163 -14.64 2.91 11.30
N LEU A 164 -14.27 2.66 10.04
CA LEU A 164 -13.84 1.34 9.58
C LEU A 164 -12.54 0.92 10.28
N THR A 165 -11.54 1.81 10.32
CA THR A 165 -10.27 1.50 11.00
C THR A 165 -10.44 1.29 12.50
N HIS A 166 -11.32 2.08 13.14
CA HIS A 166 -11.64 1.94 14.56
C HIS A 166 -12.36 0.62 14.84
N SER A 167 -13.29 0.21 13.97
CA SER A 167 -13.97 -1.09 14.06
C SER A 167 -12.96 -2.25 13.95
N VAL A 168 -12.04 -2.22 12.98
CA VAL A 168 -11.01 -3.27 12.83
C VAL A 168 -10.14 -3.37 14.09
N LYS A 169 -9.71 -2.24 14.65
CA LYS A 169 -8.88 -2.19 15.86
C LYS A 169 -9.61 -2.77 17.08
N ASN A 170 -10.88 -2.42 17.25
CA ASN A 170 -11.68 -2.76 18.44
C ASN A 170 -12.57 -4.00 18.24
N LYS A 171 -12.46 -4.68 17.09
CA LYS A 171 -13.26 -5.85 16.72
C LYS A 171 -14.78 -5.60 16.79
N LEU A 172 -15.19 -4.40 16.38
CA LEU A 172 -16.60 -4.02 16.32
C LEU A 172 -17.24 -4.60 15.07
N ASP A 173 -18.50 -5.02 15.16
CA ASP A 173 -19.19 -5.68 14.06
C ASP A 173 -19.62 -4.71 12.95
N TYR A 174 -20.15 -5.29 11.87
CA TYR A 174 -20.59 -4.54 10.70
C TYR A 174 -21.78 -3.62 10.98
N ASN A 175 -22.69 -4.02 11.88
CA ASN A 175 -23.86 -3.20 12.22
C ASN A 175 -23.43 -1.94 12.95
N TRP A 176 -22.43 -2.05 13.84
CA TRP A 176 -21.84 -0.89 14.50
C TRP A 176 -21.29 0.11 13.48
N ILE A 177 -20.62 -0.35 12.43
CA ILE A 177 -20.08 0.53 11.37
C ILE A 177 -21.20 1.31 10.69
N ILE A 178 -22.22 0.60 10.18
CA ILE A 178 -23.30 1.22 9.42
C ILE A 178 -24.07 2.21 10.29
N ASN A 179 -24.50 1.79 11.48
CA ASN A 179 -25.22 2.66 12.41
C ASN A 179 -24.40 3.91 12.77
N THR A 180 -23.09 3.77 12.99
CA THR A 180 -22.22 4.92 13.31
C THR A 180 -22.14 5.89 12.15
N ILE A 181 -21.95 5.40 10.92
CA ILE A 181 -21.87 6.27 9.73
C ILE A 181 -23.21 6.95 9.46
N GLU A 182 -24.33 6.25 9.60
CA GLU A 182 -25.66 6.84 9.46
C GLU A 182 -25.90 7.93 10.51
N GLU A 183 -25.52 7.69 11.76
CA GLU A 183 -25.60 8.69 12.83
C GLU A 183 -24.71 9.91 12.54
N MET A 184 -23.50 9.69 11.99
CA MET A 184 -22.61 10.77 11.55
C MET A 184 -23.27 11.63 10.47
N ARG A 185 -23.91 11.01 9.48
CA ARG A 185 -24.58 11.71 8.37
C ARG A 185 -25.81 12.48 8.84
N LEU A 186 -26.59 11.93 9.78
CA LEU A 186 -27.78 12.57 10.33
C LEU A 186 -27.47 13.78 11.23
N ASN A 187 -26.29 13.78 11.88
CA ASN A 187 -25.90 14.80 12.86
C ASN A 187 -24.70 15.65 12.41
N SER A 188 -24.45 15.78 11.12
CA SER A 188 -23.25 16.40 10.56
C SER A 188 -22.94 17.79 11.14
N ASP A 189 -23.97 18.59 11.41
CA ASP A 189 -23.82 19.98 11.85
C ASP A 189 -23.42 20.10 13.34
N ASN A 190 -23.60 19.04 14.13
CA ASN A 190 -23.41 19.05 15.58
C ASN A 190 -22.44 17.97 16.07
N LEU A 191 -21.78 17.27 15.15
CA LEU A 191 -20.83 16.20 15.46
C LEU A 191 -19.39 16.69 15.32
N GLU A 192 -18.62 16.54 16.39
CA GLU A 192 -17.16 16.71 16.37
C GLU A 192 -16.50 15.33 16.32
N VAL A 193 -15.77 15.04 15.23
CA VAL A 193 -14.99 13.81 15.07
C VAL A 193 -13.53 14.08 15.43
N LYS A 194 -12.99 13.31 16.37
CA LYS A 194 -11.58 13.38 16.77
C LYS A 194 -10.88 12.06 16.45
N ILE A 195 -9.79 12.13 15.69
CA ILE A 195 -8.94 10.96 15.41
C ILE A 195 -7.75 10.97 16.38
N ASN A 196 -7.76 10.06 17.36
CA ASN A 196 -6.79 10.04 18.46
C ASN A 196 -5.41 9.52 18.01
N ASN A 197 -5.35 8.43 17.24
CA ASN A 197 -4.08 7.82 16.82
C ASN A 197 -4.09 7.39 15.34
N ASN A 198 -2.89 7.16 14.78
CA ASN A 198 -2.67 6.55 13.45
C ASN A 198 -3.41 7.25 12.30
N GLN A 199 -3.43 8.59 12.32
CA GLN A 199 -4.08 9.40 11.29
C GLN A 199 -3.50 9.19 9.88
N ASN A 200 -2.26 8.67 9.79
CA ASN A 200 -1.60 8.33 8.53
C ASN A 200 -2.23 7.13 7.81
N ALA A 201 -3.08 6.33 8.45
CA ALA A 201 -3.74 5.20 7.82
C ALA A 201 -4.50 5.60 6.53
N TRP A 202 -5.20 6.74 6.56
CA TRP A 202 -5.85 7.30 5.36
C TRP A 202 -4.84 7.54 4.23
N GLY A 203 -3.71 8.19 4.56
CA GLY A 203 -2.67 8.55 3.59
C GLY A 203 -1.88 7.37 3.02
N TYR A 204 -2.07 6.16 3.55
CA TYR A 204 -1.46 4.93 3.03
C TYR A 204 -2.48 4.05 2.31
N ILE A 205 -3.61 3.75 2.96
CA ILE A 205 -4.60 2.80 2.44
C ILE A 205 -5.32 3.37 1.22
N ILE A 206 -5.79 4.63 1.31
CA ILE A 206 -6.59 5.21 0.23
C ILE A 206 -5.74 5.40 -1.03
N PRO A 207 -4.53 6.01 -0.98
CA PRO A 207 -3.70 6.10 -2.17
C PRO A 207 -3.33 4.74 -2.76
N PHE A 208 -3.08 3.71 -1.94
CA PHE A 208 -2.86 2.35 -2.44
C PHE A 208 -4.09 1.82 -3.20
N LEU A 209 -5.30 1.96 -2.64
CA LEU A 209 -6.54 1.57 -3.31
C LEU A 209 -6.79 2.35 -4.60
N GLN A 210 -6.41 3.64 -4.65
CA GLN A 210 -6.48 4.45 -5.87
C GLN A 210 -5.49 3.94 -6.93
N GLN A 211 -4.25 3.67 -6.54
CA GLN A 211 -3.21 3.12 -7.43
C GLN A 211 -3.57 1.72 -7.93
N ALA A 212 -4.30 0.93 -7.13
CA ALA A 212 -4.83 -0.38 -7.51
C ALA A 212 -6.07 -0.30 -8.42
N GLY A 213 -6.61 0.90 -8.70
CA GLY A 213 -7.81 1.08 -9.51
C GLY A 213 -9.11 0.63 -8.83
N ILE A 214 -9.16 0.65 -7.49
CA ILE A 214 -10.35 0.21 -6.72
C ILE A 214 -11.26 1.38 -6.36
N VAL A 215 -10.67 2.53 -6.00
CA VAL A 215 -11.40 3.72 -5.58
C VAL A 215 -10.89 4.96 -6.29
N TYR A 216 -11.75 5.98 -6.41
CA TYR A 216 -11.31 7.35 -6.69
C TYR A 216 -11.62 8.25 -5.49
N ASN A 217 -10.84 9.33 -5.32
CA ASN A 217 -10.97 10.27 -4.22
C ASN A 217 -11.28 11.66 -4.78
N GLU A 218 -12.41 12.22 -4.37
CA GLU A 218 -12.79 13.59 -4.64
C GLU A 218 -12.96 14.35 -3.31
N LYS A 219 -12.12 15.37 -3.08
CA LYS A 219 -12.20 16.27 -1.92
C LYS A 219 -12.31 15.53 -0.57
N ASN A 220 -11.47 14.52 -0.34
CA ASN A 220 -11.49 13.68 0.88
C ASN A 220 -12.73 12.79 1.03
N THR A 221 -13.41 12.51 -0.08
CA THR A 221 -14.48 11.52 -0.16
C THR A 221 -14.09 10.48 -1.18
N ILE A 222 -14.16 9.21 -0.80
CA ILE A 222 -13.82 8.08 -1.67
C ILE A 222 -15.08 7.40 -2.18
N TYR A 223 -14.97 6.90 -3.40
CA TYR A 223 -16.02 6.21 -4.13
C TYR A 223 -15.40 4.99 -4.81
N LEU A 224 -16.20 3.95 -5.10
CA LEU A 224 -15.73 2.86 -5.95
C LEU A 224 -15.57 3.36 -7.39
N ILE A 225 -14.56 2.85 -8.08
CA ILE A 225 -14.51 2.95 -9.54
C ILE A 225 -15.58 2.01 -10.09
N GLU A 226 -16.57 2.55 -10.81
CA GLU A 226 -17.57 1.74 -11.51
C GLU A 226 -16.95 1.20 -12.81
N GLU A 227 -17.10 -0.10 -13.05
CA GLU A 227 -16.75 -0.76 -14.32
C GLU A 227 -17.77 -0.45 -15.42
#